data_AF-A0A7Y7BDW4-F1
#
_entry.id   AF-A0A7Y7BDW4-F1
#
_cell.length_a   1.000
_cell.length_b   1.000
_cell.length_c   1.000
_cell.angle_alpha   90.00
_cell.angle_beta   90.00
_cell.angle_gamma   90.00
#
_symmetry.space_group_name_H-M   'P 1'
#
loop_
_entity.id
_entity.type
_entity.pdbx_description
1 polymer ?
#
loop_
_entity_poly.entity_id
_entity_poly.type
_entity_poly.pdbx_seq_one_letter_code
_entity_poly.pdbx_strand_id
1 'polypeptide(L)'
;MIRSFIVLLGLILTCTSYAQELEFVDLGVVEGEFRQIQREVSWYNSSDESLNIQLVSKNNALSTAEKSVIVAPRDTAKLQYSIALSESPGYFEYELQLVGKEDVLLHGFQFGLQVLAPEVDVFKAYRNTQWPFRTKERVFNLRGGYKGDTLKGTFDVYNLGGADLDLSNVQVSDSVWVSFVPQTIKHNQFGQMTIAFVASKNAPSGFMKTSIELKNEEKVFSSLPIQFTLLPPKAYAEDELVSGGPTLTSSIINHDFKVMKVGEVETVEISLANLGKADLVIEKLQSNCDCLSYDLSEDILKPQQSTVLQVTFNATGRIGLERKTLAIFSNDPANPTLVLTFKAHVK
;
A
#
# COMPACT_ATOMS: atom_id res chain seq x y z
N MET A 1 33.29 49.00 62.31
CA MET A 1 31.95 49.15 61.69
C MET A 1 31.87 48.17 60.53
N ILE A 2 31.07 47.12 60.71
CA ILE A 2 30.88 46.01 59.78
C ILE A 2 29.85 46.45 58.73
N ARG A 3 30.16 46.32 57.43
CA ARG A 3 29.17 46.44 56.34
C ARG A 3 29.08 45.10 55.63
N SER A 4 27.99 44.40 55.89
CA SER A 4 27.57 43.17 55.23
C SER A 4 27.14 43.47 53.79
N PHE A 5 27.73 42.79 52.81
CA PHE A 5 27.22 42.72 51.44
C PHE A 5 26.31 41.48 51.34
N ILE A 6 25.01 41.71 51.14
CA ILE A 6 24.04 40.65 50.85
C ILE A 6 24.09 40.38 49.33
N VAL A 7 24.43 39.14 48.96
CA VAL A 7 24.34 38.66 47.58
C VAL A 7 22.90 38.18 47.36
N LEU A 8 22.18 38.85 46.46
CA LEU A 8 20.83 38.47 46.03
C LEU A 8 20.95 37.39 44.94
N LEU A 9 20.68 36.13 45.32
CA LEU A 9 20.63 35.00 44.39
C LEU A 9 19.24 34.99 43.72
N GLY A 10 19.17 35.41 42.45
CA GLY A 10 17.95 35.38 41.65
C GLY A 10 17.61 33.94 41.25
N LEU A 11 16.51 33.42 41.78
CA LEU A 11 15.90 32.16 41.34
C LEU A 11 15.24 32.39 39.96
N ILE A 12 15.87 31.93 38.89
CA ILE A 12 15.24 31.88 37.57
C ILE A 12 14.37 30.62 37.55
N LEU A 13 13.08 30.76 37.89
CA LEU A 13 12.07 29.76 37.57
C LEU A 13 11.89 29.75 36.04
N THR A 14 12.49 28.77 35.37
CA THR A 14 12.13 28.44 33.99
C THR A 14 10.74 27.84 34.00
N CYS A 15 9.71 28.65 33.77
CA CYS A 15 8.42 28.15 33.29
C CYS A 15 8.66 27.56 31.91
N THR A 16 8.82 26.24 31.81
CA THR A 16 8.65 25.53 30.56
C THR A 16 7.16 25.56 30.23
N SER A 17 6.73 26.60 29.52
CA SER A 17 5.45 26.54 28.81
C SER A 17 5.60 25.48 27.74
N TYR A 18 5.06 24.29 27.98
CA TYR A 18 4.76 23.37 26.89
C TYR A 18 3.68 24.05 26.05
N ALA A 19 4.10 24.76 24.99
CA ALA A 19 3.18 25.09 23.92
C ALA A 19 2.70 23.73 23.39
N GLN A 20 1.39 23.46 23.49
CA GLN A 20 0.81 22.27 22.89
C GLN A 20 1.01 22.39 21.38
N GLU A 21 2.00 21.66 20.86
CA GLU A 21 2.26 21.55 19.43
C GLU A 21 1.11 20.77 18.78
N LEU A 22 0.60 21.26 17.65
CA LEU A 22 -0.44 20.57 16.90
C LEU A 22 0.14 19.26 16.36
N GLU A 23 -0.64 18.19 16.44
CA GLU A 23 -0.29 16.93 15.80
C GLU A 23 -0.47 17.07 14.29
N PHE A 24 0.64 17.01 13.55
CA PHE A 24 0.59 17.04 12.10
C PHE A 24 0.14 15.70 11.53
N VAL A 25 -0.85 15.74 10.64
CA VAL A 25 -1.42 14.59 9.96
C VAL A 25 -1.33 14.82 8.46
N ASP A 26 -0.45 14.08 7.80
CA ASP A 26 -0.33 14.10 6.33
C ASP A 26 -1.49 13.31 5.70
N LEU A 27 -2.38 14.02 5.01
CA LEU A 27 -3.49 13.42 4.25
C LEU A 27 -3.06 12.98 2.85
N GLY A 28 -1.81 13.29 2.47
CA GLY A 28 -1.21 12.93 1.21
C GLY A 28 -1.74 13.76 0.05
N VAL A 29 -1.93 13.10 -1.08
CA VAL A 29 -2.30 13.71 -2.36
C VAL A 29 -3.71 13.26 -2.74
N VAL A 30 -4.56 14.22 -3.14
CA VAL A 30 -5.91 13.95 -3.63
C VAL A 30 -6.11 14.61 -4.98
N GLU A 31 -6.78 13.89 -5.89
CA GLU A 31 -7.13 14.41 -7.21
C GLU A 31 -8.13 15.57 -7.09
N GLY A 32 -7.94 16.64 -7.87
CA GLY A 32 -8.81 17.81 -7.82
C GLY A 32 -10.26 17.56 -8.27
N GLU A 33 -10.54 16.38 -8.83
CA GLU A 33 -11.88 15.96 -9.23
C GLU A 33 -12.78 15.65 -8.03
N PHE A 34 -12.18 15.28 -6.89
CA PHE A 34 -12.91 15.06 -5.65
C PHE A 34 -13.37 16.40 -5.07
N ARG A 35 -14.67 16.54 -4.83
CA ARG A 35 -15.21 17.76 -4.19
C ARG A 35 -15.03 17.77 -2.68
N GLN A 36 -14.90 16.59 -2.09
CA GLN A 36 -14.72 16.41 -0.66
C GLN A 36 -13.99 15.10 -0.39
N ILE A 37 -13.28 15.05 0.74
CA ILE A 37 -12.77 13.81 1.32
C ILE A 37 -13.37 13.61 2.70
N GLN A 38 -13.50 12.35 3.10
CA GLN A 38 -13.88 11.97 4.46
C GLN A 38 -12.80 11.05 5.04
N ARG A 39 -12.44 11.28 6.29
CA ARG A 39 -11.34 10.61 6.99
C ARG A 39 -11.64 10.51 8.48
N GLU A 40 -10.85 9.70 9.17
CA GLU A 40 -10.91 9.51 10.63
C GLU A 40 -9.55 9.85 11.24
N VAL A 41 -9.56 10.50 12.40
CA VAL A 41 -8.41 10.54 13.32
C VAL A 41 -8.82 9.95 14.66
N SER A 42 -7.86 9.39 15.37
CA SER A 42 -8.06 8.86 16.72
C SER A 42 -7.37 9.75 17.75
N TRP A 43 -8.04 9.98 18.88
CA TRP A 43 -7.46 10.70 20.01
C TRP A 43 -7.71 9.93 21.31
N TYR A 44 -6.67 9.78 22.12
CA TYR A 44 -6.72 9.02 23.37
C TYR A 44 -6.89 9.92 24.59
N ASN A 45 -7.93 9.67 25.38
CA ASN A 45 -8.11 10.34 26.67
C ASN A 45 -7.16 9.75 27.72
N SER A 46 -6.04 10.42 27.96
CA SER A 46 -5.05 10.00 28.97
C SER A 46 -5.42 10.36 30.41
N SER A 47 -6.54 11.04 30.64
CA SER A 47 -6.98 11.41 31.98
C SER A 47 -7.72 10.26 32.69
N ASP A 48 -7.95 10.45 33.99
CA ASP A 48 -8.72 9.52 34.84
C ASP A 48 -10.20 9.90 34.92
N GLU A 49 -10.64 10.90 34.14
CA GLU A 49 -12.01 11.37 34.09
C GLU A 49 -12.60 11.31 32.66
N SER A 50 -13.92 11.27 32.57
CA SER A 50 -14.60 11.40 31.28
C SER A 50 -14.50 12.85 30.80
N LEU A 51 -14.02 13.05 29.57
CA LEU A 51 -13.90 14.36 28.97
C LEU A 51 -15.01 14.57 27.94
N ASN A 52 -15.79 15.64 28.12
CA ASN A 52 -16.65 16.14 27.05
C ASN A 52 -15.81 17.10 26.20
N ILE A 53 -15.51 16.69 24.97
CA ILE A 53 -14.68 17.44 24.04
C ILE A 53 -15.54 18.04 22.94
N GLN A 54 -15.38 19.34 22.69
CA GLN A 54 -15.93 20.03 21.54
C GLN A 54 -14.95 19.92 20.37
N LEU A 55 -15.49 19.66 19.18
CA LEU A 55 -14.72 19.56 17.95
C LEU A 55 -14.83 20.89 17.20
N VAL A 56 -13.76 21.68 17.22
CA VAL A 56 -13.73 23.05 16.70
C VAL A 56 -12.81 23.11 15.49
N SER A 57 -13.41 23.24 14.30
CA SER A 57 -12.67 23.53 13.07
C SER A 57 -12.27 25.00 13.01
N LYS A 58 -11.04 25.30 12.61
CA LYS A 58 -10.61 26.68 12.28
C LYS A 58 -10.83 27.07 10.83
N ASN A 59 -11.23 26.12 9.98
CA ASN A 59 -11.46 26.32 8.56
C ASN A 59 -12.87 25.90 8.14
N ASN A 60 -13.57 26.77 7.40
CA ASN A 60 -14.94 26.48 6.93
C ASN A 60 -15.05 25.24 6.04
N ALA A 61 -13.95 24.86 5.39
CA ALA A 61 -13.88 23.68 4.54
C ALA A 61 -13.81 22.37 5.35
N LEU A 62 -13.36 22.40 6.61
CA LEU A 62 -13.30 21.23 7.48
C LEU A 62 -14.53 21.19 8.39
N SER A 63 -15.20 20.04 8.40
CA SER A 63 -16.38 19.77 9.21
C SER A 63 -16.28 18.39 9.87
N THR A 64 -16.94 18.22 11.00
CA THR A 64 -17.03 16.94 11.72
C THR A 64 -18.48 16.45 11.73
N ALA A 65 -18.67 15.13 11.72
CA ALA A 65 -20.02 14.56 11.78
C ALA A 65 -20.74 14.91 13.09
N GLU A 66 -19.99 14.91 14.19
CA GLU A 66 -20.43 15.31 15.52
C GLU A 66 -19.76 16.63 15.92
N LYS A 67 -20.44 17.46 16.72
CA LYS A 67 -19.85 18.72 17.24
C LYS A 67 -19.13 18.55 18.58
N SER A 68 -19.44 17.47 19.28
CA SER A 68 -18.85 17.13 20.57
C SER A 68 -18.96 15.63 20.81
N VAL A 69 -18.00 15.07 21.54
CA VAL A 69 -18.03 13.65 21.95
C VAL A 69 -17.60 13.54 23.42
N ILE A 70 -18.16 12.56 24.12
CA ILE A 70 -17.76 12.23 25.49
C ILE A 70 -16.83 11.02 25.41
N VAL A 71 -15.62 11.16 25.93
CA VAL A 71 -14.58 10.12 25.89
C VAL A 71 -14.32 9.65 27.30
N ALA A 72 -14.50 8.35 27.55
CA ALA A 72 -14.25 7.73 28.85
C ALA A 72 -12.76 7.83 29.24
N PRO A 73 -12.42 7.71 30.53
CA PRO A 73 -11.03 7.66 30.97
C PRO A 73 -10.32 6.50 30.30
N ARG A 74 -9.07 6.73 29.85
CA ARG A 74 -8.23 5.69 29.23
C ARG A 74 -8.86 5.05 27.99
N ASP A 75 -9.72 5.79 27.28
CA ASP A 75 -10.40 5.34 26.07
C ASP A 75 -10.00 6.20 24.85
N THR A 76 -10.28 5.68 23.65
CA THR A 76 -9.94 6.33 22.36
C THR A 76 -11.19 6.80 21.63
N ALA A 77 -11.24 8.09 21.35
CA ALA A 77 -12.25 8.66 20.46
C ALA A 77 -11.84 8.51 19.00
N LYS A 78 -12.77 8.06 18.16
CA LYS A 78 -12.64 8.04 16.70
C LYS A 78 -13.43 9.19 16.10
N LEU A 79 -12.73 10.17 15.55
CA LEU A 79 -13.29 11.43 15.10
C LEU A 79 -13.35 11.44 13.58
N GLN A 80 -14.57 11.36 13.05
CA GLN A 80 -14.85 11.43 11.62
C GLN A 80 -14.96 12.89 11.16
N TYR A 81 -14.18 13.27 10.15
CA TYR A 81 -14.18 14.60 9.58
C TYR A 81 -14.28 14.56 8.05
N SER A 82 -14.81 15.63 7.48
CA SER A 82 -14.93 15.86 6.04
C SER A 82 -14.26 17.18 5.69
N ILE A 83 -13.47 17.19 4.61
CA ILE A 83 -12.84 18.39 4.06
C ILE A 83 -13.41 18.62 2.66
N ALA A 84 -14.07 19.76 2.45
CA ALA A 84 -14.40 20.26 1.13
C ALA A 84 -13.12 20.72 0.42
N LEU A 85 -12.81 20.13 -0.74
CA LEU A 85 -11.56 20.42 -1.43
C LEU A 85 -11.64 21.74 -2.20
N SER A 86 -10.50 22.42 -2.28
CA SER A 86 -10.32 23.59 -3.15
C SER A 86 -10.41 23.18 -4.62
N GLU A 87 -11.09 23.98 -5.44
CA GLU A 87 -11.09 23.82 -6.91
C GLU A 87 -9.74 24.19 -7.54
N SER A 88 -8.93 25.00 -6.84
CA SER A 88 -7.56 25.31 -7.25
C SER A 88 -6.60 24.24 -6.72
N PRO A 89 -5.69 23.71 -7.57
CA PRO A 89 -4.64 22.82 -7.11
C PRO A 89 -3.66 23.56 -6.19
N GLY A 90 -3.08 22.84 -5.25
CA GLY A 90 -2.17 23.42 -4.26
C GLY A 90 -2.07 22.57 -3.00
N TYR A 91 -1.19 23.00 -2.11
CA TYR A 91 -1.10 22.44 -0.77
C TYR A 91 -1.97 23.27 0.18
N PHE A 92 -2.77 22.59 0.98
CA PHE A 92 -3.73 23.19 1.89
C PHE A 92 -3.56 22.61 3.28
N GLU A 93 -3.75 23.45 4.30
CA GLU A 93 -3.70 23.05 5.69
C GLU A 93 -5.05 23.28 6.37
N TYR A 94 -5.45 22.34 7.22
CA TYR A 94 -6.67 22.43 7.99
C TYR A 94 -6.42 22.13 9.45
N GLU A 95 -7.13 22.82 10.34
CA GLU A 95 -6.94 22.65 11.79
C GLU A 95 -8.26 22.24 12.46
N LEU A 96 -8.18 21.18 13.25
CA LEU A 96 -9.25 20.71 14.13
C LEU A 96 -8.76 20.72 15.58
N GLN A 97 -9.42 21.50 16.43
CA GLN A 97 -9.13 21.61 17.85
C GLN A 97 -10.12 20.79 18.67
N LEU A 98 -9.60 20.11 19.69
CA LEU A 98 -10.36 19.38 20.70
C LEU A 98 -10.38 20.25 21.95
N VAL A 99 -11.52 20.83 22.24
CA VAL A 99 -11.68 21.84 23.29
C VAL A 99 -12.47 21.25 24.45
N GLY A 100 -11.90 21.30 25.65
CA GLY A 100 -12.50 20.80 26.87
C GLY A 100 -13.41 21.82 27.58
N LYS A 101 -13.59 21.63 28.88
CA LYS A 101 -14.28 22.62 29.73
C LYS A 101 -13.52 23.95 29.74
N GLU A 102 -14.26 25.05 29.91
CA GLU A 102 -13.70 26.41 30.01
C GLU A 102 -12.84 26.82 28.80
N ASP A 103 -13.17 26.31 27.61
CA ASP A 103 -12.48 26.59 26.36
C ASP A 103 -10.98 26.21 26.36
N VAL A 104 -10.58 25.29 27.24
CA VAL A 104 -9.21 24.79 27.31
C VAL A 104 -8.93 23.88 26.12
N LEU A 105 -7.91 24.21 25.33
CA LEU A 105 -7.39 23.33 24.29
C LEU A 105 -6.79 22.08 24.93
N LEU A 106 -7.34 20.92 24.57
CA LEU A 106 -6.85 19.61 25.03
C LEU A 106 -5.88 19.00 24.02
N HIS A 107 -6.18 19.17 22.73
CA HIS A 107 -5.39 18.66 21.61
C HIS A 107 -5.75 19.43 20.34
N GLY A 108 -4.86 19.43 19.35
CA GLY A 108 -5.20 19.95 18.03
C GLY A 108 -4.49 19.17 16.94
N PHE A 109 -5.19 18.96 15.83
CA PHE A 109 -4.68 18.32 14.63
C PHE A 109 -4.44 19.37 13.54
N GLN A 110 -3.29 19.33 12.90
CA GLN A 110 -2.98 20.07 11.69
C GLN A 110 -2.90 19.11 10.51
N PHE A 111 -3.88 19.17 9.62
CA PHE A 111 -3.96 18.32 8.44
C PHE A 111 -3.28 18.97 7.25
N GLY A 112 -2.28 18.31 6.67
CA GLY A 112 -1.68 18.70 5.40
C GLY A 112 -2.28 17.95 4.23
N LEU A 113 -2.63 18.63 3.13
CA LEU A 113 -3.22 17.99 1.95
C LEU A 113 -2.76 18.64 0.66
N GLN A 114 -2.23 17.85 -0.26
CA GLN A 114 -1.95 18.28 -1.64
C GLN A 114 -3.16 17.96 -2.54
N VAL A 115 -3.78 18.98 -3.11
CA VAL A 115 -4.81 18.85 -4.14
C VAL A 115 -4.16 19.01 -5.52
N LEU A 116 -4.36 18.02 -6.40
CA LEU A 116 -3.89 18.06 -7.78
C LEU A 116 -4.87 18.80 -8.69
N ALA A 117 -4.44 19.14 -9.90
CA ALA A 117 -5.35 19.71 -10.88
C ALA A 117 -6.42 18.67 -11.25
N PRO A 118 -7.71 19.05 -11.34
CA PRO A 118 -8.74 18.12 -11.79
C PRO A 118 -8.46 17.67 -13.23
N GLU A 119 -8.76 16.42 -13.54
CA GLU A 119 -8.69 15.96 -14.92
C GLU A 119 -9.77 16.66 -15.76
N VAL A 120 -9.34 17.24 -16.88
CA VAL A 120 -10.25 17.94 -17.79
C VAL A 120 -11.11 16.94 -18.57
N ASP A 121 -10.56 15.76 -18.87
CA ASP A 121 -11.24 14.67 -19.56
C ASP A 121 -11.24 13.40 -18.70
N VAL A 122 -12.22 13.32 -17.80
CA VAL A 122 -12.44 12.17 -16.91
C VAL A 122 -12.48 10.85 -17.68
N PHE A 123 -13.08 10.82 -18.88
CA PHE A 123 -13.19 9.59 -19.65
C PHE A 123 -11.86 9.13 -20.26
N LYS A 124 -10.94 10.05 -20.48
CA LYS A 124 -9.57 9.73 -20.91
C LYS A 124 -8.73 9.17 -19.77
N ALA A 125 -8.82 9.74 -18.57
CA ALA A 125 -8.10 9.24 -17.40
C ALA A 125 -8.71 7.95 -16.86
N TYR A 126 -10.03 7.95 -16.62
CA TYR A 126 -10.81 6.82 -16.08
C TYR A 126 -11.39 5.98 -17.23
N ARG A 127 -10.53 5.54 -18.14
CA ARG A 127 -10.95 4.88 -19.39
C ARG A 127 -11.43 3.44 -19.20
N ASN A 128 -11.04 2.77 -18.12
CA ASN A 128 -11.38 1.36 -17.92
C ASN A 128 -12.76 1.22 -17.31
N THR A 129 -13.50 0.19 -17.72
CA THR A 129 -14.83 -0.10 -17.20
C THR A 129 -14.75 -1.30 -16.25
N GLN A 130 -15.17 -1.08 -15.01
CA GLN A 130 -15.46 -2.11 -14.01
C GLN A 130 -16.91 -1.91 -13.60
N TRP A 131 -17.84 -2.12 -14.55
CA TRP A 131 -19.23 -1.66 -14.45
C TRP A 131 -19.81 -1.93 -13.05
N PRO A 132 -20.49 -0.95 -12.41
CA PRO A 132 -20.86 0.39 -12.90
C PRO A 132 -19.74 1.46 -12.81
N PHE A 133 -18.53 1.08 -12.40
CA PHE A 133 -17.44 2.02 -12.20
C PHE A 133 -16.62 2.28 -13.46
N ARG A 134 -16.06 3.49 -13.53
CA ARG A 134 -14.91 3.85 -14.36
C ARG A 134 -13.67 4.01 -13.50
N THR A 135 -12.52 3.51 -13.97
CA THR A 135 -11.26 3.47 -13.19
C THR A 135 -10.04 3.78 -14.05
N LYS A 136 -9.00 4.33 -13.40
CA LYS A 136 -7.65 4.47 -13.98
C LYS A 136 -7.00 3.09 -14.17
N GLU A 137 -7.28 2.16 -13.25
CA GLU A 137 -6.74 0.81 -13.24
C GLU A 137 -7.55 -0.12 -14.14
N ARG A 138 -6.85 -0.80 -15.06
CA ARG A 138 -7.42 -1.95 -15.76
C ARG A 138 -7.43 -3.21 -14.87
N VAL A 139 -6.45 -3.31 -13.98
CA VAL A 139 -6.26 -4.37 -12.99
C VAL A 139 -5.75 -3.71 -11.71
N PHE A 140 -6.39 -3.98 -10.58
CA PHE A 140 -6.08 -3.38 -9.29
C PHE A 140 -4.87 -4.06 -8.66
N ASN A 141 -3.75 -3.35 -8.53
CA ASN A 141 -2.52 -3.90 -8.00
C ASN A 141 -2.44 -3.73 -6.48
N LEU A 142 -2.56 -4.82 -5.72
CA LEU A 142 -2.45 -4.82 -4.25
C LEU A 142 -1.01 -4.91 -3.76
N ARG A 143 -0.03 -4.73 -4.67
CA ARG A 143 1.41 -4.83 -4.43
C ARG A 143 1.80 -6.24 -3.98
N GLY A 144 2.84 -6.38 -3.16
CA GLY A 144 3.30 -7.67 -2.67
C GLY A 144 3.36 -7.72 -1.15
N GLY A 145 3.29 -8.93 -0.63
CA GLY A 145 3.43 -9.25 0.79
C GLY A 145 3.72 -10.74 0.98
N TYR A 146 3.88 -11.17 2.21
CA TYR A 146 4.14 -12.56 2.56
C TYR A 146 2.85 -13.39 2.53
N LYS A 147 2.97 -14.71 2.36
CA LYS A 147 1.83 -15.62 2.53
C LYS A 147 1.24 -15.46 3.94
N GLY A 148 -0.07 -15.29 4.02
CA GLY A 148 -0.77 -15.02 5.29
C GLY A 148 -1.00 -13.53 5.57
N ASP A 149 -0.34 -12.61 4.85
CA ASP A 149 -0.52 -11.17 5.03
C ASP A 149 -1.88 -10.70 4.51
N THR A 150 -2.32 -9.55 5.03
CA THR A 150 -3.41 -8.78 4.44
C THR A 150 -2.82 -7.76 3.46
N LEU A 151 -3.05 -7.97 2.17
CA LEU A 151 -2.67 -7.03 1.12
C LEU A 151 -3.74 -5.95 0.98
N LYS A 152 -3.35 -4.68 0.88
CA LYS A 152 -4.29 -3.55 0.81
C LYS A 152 -3.96 -2.61 -0.34
N GLY A 153 -4.99 -2.16 -1.06
CA GLY A 153 -4.88 -1.14 -2.09
C GLY A 153 -6.07 -0.17 -2.02
N THR A 154 -5.83 1.09 -2.36
CA THR A 154 -6.87 2.13 -2.39
C THR A 154 -6.86 2.76 -3.77
N PHE A 155 -8.05 2.88 -4.36
CA PHE A 155 -8.25 3.23 -5.77
C PHE A 155 -9.41 4.19 -5.92
N ASP A 156 -9.32 5.07 -6.91
CA ASP A 156 -10.39 6.00 -7.25
C ASP A 156 -11.38 5.32 -8.20
N VAL A 157 -12.67 5.45 -7.89
CA VAL A 157 -13.76 4.93 -8.72
C VAL A 157 -14.72 6.05 -9.06
N TYR A 158 -15.18 6.06 -10.30
CA TYR A 158 -16.17 7.01 -10.79
C TYR A 158 -17.47 6.29 -11.14
N ASN A 159 -18.59 6.75 -10.58
CA ASN A 159 -19.89 6.13 -10.85
C ASN A 159 -20.49 6.64 -12.17
N LEU A 160 -20.50 5.77 -13.18
CA LEU A 160 -21.17 6.01 -14.48
C LEU A 160 -22.38 5.06 -14.67
N GLY A 161 -22.93 4.50 -13.59
CA GLY A 161 -24.04 3.54 -13.63
C GLY A 161 -25.40 4.12 -14.04
N GLY A 162 -25.50 5.44 -14.19
CA GLY A 162 -26.76 6.14 -14.51
C GLY A 162 -27.69 6.40 -13.32
N ALA A 163 -27.30 5.95 -12.11
CA ALA A 163 -28.02 6.15 -10.87
C ALA A 163 -27.04 6.27 -9.69
N ASP A 164 -27.52 6.75 -8.55
CA ASP A 164 -26.75 6.75 -7.31
C ASP A 164 -26.48 5.30 -6.86
N LEU A 165 -25.25 5.01 -6.45
CA LEU A 165 -24.85 3.70 -5.98
C LEU A 165 -24.76 3.70 -4.46
N ASP A 166 -25.64 2.95 -3.82
CA ASP A 166 -25.51 2.62 -2.41
C ASP A 166 -24.56 1.42 -2.24
N LEU A 167 -23.47 1.65 -1.52
CA LEU A 167 -22.38 0.69 -1.31
C LEU A 167 -22.23 0.34 0.17
N SER A 168 -23.23 0.62 1.01
CA SER A 168 -23.20 0.31 2.44
C SER A 168 -23.22 -1.21 2.72
N ASN A 169 -23.83 -2.00 1.82
CA ASN A 169 -24.09 -3.43 2.00
C ASN A 169 -23.41 -4.32 0.94
N VAL A 170 -22.26 -3.90 0.42
CA VAL A 170 -21.52 -4.69 -0.58
C VAL A 170 -21.02 -5.99 0.04
N GLN A 171 -21.43 -7.11 -0.55
CA GLN A 171 -20.99 -8.45 -0.19
C GLN A 171 -19.81 -8.89 -1.07
N VAL A 172 -18.84 -9.56 -0.45
CA VAL A 172 -17.63 -10.11 -1.09
C VAL A 172 -17.32 -11.49 -0.51
N SER A 173 -16.34 -12.20 -1.05
CA SER A 173 -15.88 -13.49 -0.50
C SER A 173 -15.18 -13.34 0.86
N ASP A 174 -15.19 -14.39 1.68
CA ASP A 174 -14.67 -14.41 3.06
C ASP A 174 -13.22 -13.92 3.25
N SER A 175 -12.36 -14.02 2.24
CA SER A 175 -10.95 -13.58 2.32
C SER A 175 -10.72 -12.15 1.83
N VAL A 176 -11.79 -11.40 1.58
CA VAL A 176 -11.76 -10.06 1.00
C VAL A 176 -12.59 -9.11 1.84
N TRP A 177 -12.13 -7.88 1.98
CA TRP A 177 -12.92 -6.74 2.45
C TRP A 177 -12.83 -5.62 1.42
N VAL A 178 -13.97 -5.02 1.10
CA VAL A 178 -14.02 -3.84 0.24
C VAL A 178 -14.82 -2.76 0.96
N SER A 179 -14.30 -1.54 0.98
CA SER A 179 -14.98 -0.39 1.56
C SER A 179 -14.94 0.79 0.61
N PHE A 180 -15.96 1.65 0.71
CA PHE A 180 -16.13 2.83 -0.14
C PHE A 180 -16.30 4.08 0.71
N VAL A 181 -15.69 5.17 0.26
CA VAL A 181 -15.85 6.51 0.84
C VAL A 181 -16.13 7.50 -0.28
N PRO A 182 -17.32 8.13 -0.33
CA PRO A 182 -18.48 7.91 0.55
C PRO A 182 -19.15 6.54 0.32
N GLN A 183 -19.99 6.11 1.27
CA GLN A 183 -20.78 4.88 1.14
C GLN A 183 -21.87 4.97 0.06
N THR A 184 -22.30 6.18 -0.30
CA THR A 184 -23.18 6.40 -1.45
C THR A 184 -22.46 7.29 -2.45
N ILE A 185 -22.14 6.73 -3.63
CA ILE A 185 -21.51 7.49 -4.72
C ILE A 185 -22.61 7.90 -5.69
N LYS A 186 -22.92 9.19 -5.75
CA LYS A 186 -23.93 9.71 -6.69
C LYS A 186 -23.51 9.47 -8.13
N HIS A 187 -24.48 9.44 -9.04
CA HIS A 187 -24.17 9.41 -10.46
C HIS A 187 -23.25 10.58 -10.85
N ASN A 188 -22.24 10.30 -11.67
CA ASN A 188 -21.21 11.25 -12.10
C ASN A 188 -20.37 11.84 -10.97
N GLN A 189 -20.23 11.13 -9.86
CA GLN A 189 -19.33 11.49 -8.76
C GLN A 189 -18.26 10.42 -8.56
N PHE A 190 -17.17 10.84 -7.92
CA PHE A 190 -16.09 9.97 -7.50
C PHE A 190 -16.31 9.44 -6.09
N GLY A 191 -15.73 8.28 -5.84
CA GLY A 191 -15.49 7.77 -4.49
C GLY A 191 -14.15 7.04 -4.45
N GLN A 192 -13.70 6.77 -3.25
CA GLN A 192 -12.49 6.01 -2.99
C GLN A 192 -12.89 4.59 -2.57
N MET A 193 -12.36 3.60 -3.28
CA MET A 193 -12.53 2.18 -2.99
C MET A 193 -11.25 1.64 -2.36
N THR A 194 -11.37 1.01 -1.20
CA THR A 194 -10.27 0.26 -0.57
C THR A 194 -10.55 -1.22 -0.66
N ILE A 195 -9.59 -1.98 -1.17
CA ILE A 195 -9.60 -3.45 -1.22
C ILE A 195 -8.56 -3.95 -0.21
N ALA A 196 -8.98 -4.84 0.69
CA ALA A 196 -8.10 -5.64 1.53
C ALA A 196 -8.32 -7.13 1.22
N PHE A 197 -7.25 -7.88 1.04
CA PHE A 197 -7.27 -9.30 0.70
C PHE A 197 -6.33 -10.07 1.60
N VAL A 198 -6.85 -11.05 2.35
CA VAL A 198 -6.02 -11.94 3.16
C VAL A 198 -5.49 -13.06 2.29
N ALA A 199 -4.18 -13.08 2.09
CA ALA A 199 -3.51 -14.12 1.34
C ALA A 199 -3.51 -15.44 2.11
N SER A 200 -3.89 -16.54 1.45
CA SER A 200 -3.80 -17.86 2.06
C SER A 200 -2.35 -18.22 2.38
N LYS A 201 -2.11 -18.78 3.57
CA LYS A 201 -0.79 -19.32 3.97
C LYS A 201 -0.29 -20.44 3.04
N ASN A 202 -1.23 -21.14 2.40
CA ASN A 202 -0.95 -22.25 1.50
C ASN A 202 -0.94 -21.83 0.02
N ALA A 203 -1.11 -20.54 -0.27
CA ALA A 203 -1.05 -20.06 -1.65
C ALA A 203 0.36 -20.26 -2.23
N PRO A 204 0.50 -20.50 -3.55
CA PRO A 204 1.81 -20.52 -4.18
C PRO A 204 2.45 -19.12 -4.11
N SER A 205 3.77 -19.09 -3.98
CA SER A 205 4.53 -17.83 -4.13
C SER A 205 4.41 -17.27 -5.54
N GLY A 206 4.81 -16.02 -5.71
CA GLY A 206 4.89 -15.33 -6.98
C GLY A 206 3.71 -14.43 -7.30
N PHE A 207 3.76 -13.89 -8.52
CA PHE A 207 2.77 -12.99 -9.06
C PHE A 207 1.48 -13.76 -9.40
N MET A 208 0.35 -13.25 -8.91
CA MET A 208 -0.98 -13.82 -9.07
C MET A 208 -1.95 -12.79 -9.64
N LYS A 209 -2.94 -13.30 -10.36
CA LYS A 209 -4.09 -12.54 -10.86
C LYS A 209 -5.36 -13.32 -10.52
N THR A 210 -6.37 -12.60 -10.05
CA THR A 210 -7.70 -13.17 -9.79
C THR A 210 -8.75 -12.05 -9.89
N SER A 211 -10.02 -12.36 -9.62
CA SER A 211 -11.11 -11.39 -9.61
C SER A 211 -11.86 -11.43 -8.30
N ILE A 212 -12.25 -10.27 -7.80
CA ILE A 212 -13.19 -10.11 -6.69
C ILE A 212 -14.56 -9.81 -7.27
N GLU A 213 -15.58 -10.56 -6.87
CA GLU A 213 -16.97 -10.24 -7.20
C GLU A 213 -17.56 -9.33 -6.11
N LEU A 214 -18.16 -8.21 -6.52
CA LEU A 214 -18.98 -7.38 -5.65
C LEU A 214 -20.45 -7.76 -5.84
N LYS A 215 -21.13 -8.10 -4.75
CA LYS A 215 -22.52 -8.55 -4.75
C LYS A 215 -23.39 -7.62 -3.92
N ASN A 216 -24.65 -7.50 -4.31
CA ASN A 216 -25.73 -6.95 -3.50
C ASN A 216 -26.90 -7.92 -3.57
N GLU A 217 -27.44 -8.35 -2.43
CA GLU A 217 -28.50 -9.36 -2.35
C GLU A 217 -28.19 -10.59 -3.24
N GLU A 218 -26.98 -11.15 -3.11
CA GLU A 218 -26.45 -12.28 -3.91
C GLU A 218 -26.20 -12.01 -5.41
N LYS A 219 -26.68 -10.89 -5.96
CA LYS A 219 -26.45 -10.51 -7.36
C LYS A 219 -25.09 -9.84 -7.53
N VAL A 220 -24.24 -10.42 -8.37
CA VAL A 220 -22.98 -9.78 -8.81
C VAL A 220 -23.32 -8.54 -9.63
N PHE A 221 -22.87 -7.38 -9.17
CA PHE A 221 -23.01 -6.12 -9.92
C PHE A 221 -21.70 -5.63 -10.52
N SER A 222 -20.55 -6.10 -10.00
CA SER A 222 -19.22 -5.77 -10.52
C SER A 222 -18.22 -6.89 -10.29
N SER A 223 -17.21 -6.99 -11.16
CA SER A 223 -16.09 -7.91 -11.03
C SER A 223 -14.79 -7.12 -11.14
N LEU A 224 -13.95 -7.17 -10.12
CA LEU A 224 -12.73 -6.39 -10.00
C LEU A 224 -11.52 -7.29 -10.25
N PRO A 225 -10.82 -7.17 -11.39
CA PRO A 225 -9.60 -7.92 -11.61
C PRO A 225 -8.48 -7.37 -10.72
N ILE A 226 -7.94 -8.20 -9.83
CA ILE A 226 -6.82 -7.85 -8.95
C ILE A 226 -5.55 -8.57 -9.37
N GLN A 227 -4.41 -7.98 -9.01
CA GLN A 227 -3.11 -8.61 -9.12
C GLN A 227 -2.24 -8.29 -7.90
N PHE A 228 -1.35 -9.20 -7.56
CA PHE A 228 -0.44 -9.05 -6.41
C PHE A 228 0.70 -10.07 -6.48
N THR A 229 1.71 -9.91 -5.62
CA THR A 229 2.83 -10.85 -5.49
C THR A 229 2.89 -11.43 -4.09
N LEU A 230 2.91 -12.75 -3.96
CA LEU A 230 3.12 -13.42 -2.67
C LEU A 230 4.58 -13.87 -2.53
N LEU A 231 5.19 -13.47 -1.44
CA LEU A 231 6.54 -13.90 -1.07
C LEU A 231 6.47 -15.17 -0.20
N PRO A 232 7.47 -16.06 -0.31
CA PRO A 232 7.69 -17.14 0.66
C PRO A 232 7.62 -16.61 2.09
N PRO A 233 7.06 -17.36 3.06
CA PRO A 233 6.85 -16.88 4.43
C PRO A 233 8.16 -16.37 5.06
N LYS A 234 8.07 -15.34 5.89
CA LYS A 234 9.22 -14.79 6.62
C LYS A 234 9.71 -15.87 7.61
N ALA A 235 10.73 -16.62 7.21
CA ALA A 235 11.22 -17.78 7.97
C ALA A 235 12.12 -17.39 9.14
N TYR A 236 12.62 -16.15 9.15
CA TYR A 236 13.57 -15.65 10.13
C TYR A 236 13.17 -14.25 10.61
N ALA A 237 13.33 -13.98 11.90
CA ALA A 237 13.15 -12.65 12.47
C ALA A 237 14.35 -11.73 12.09
N GLU A 238 14.15 -10.41 12.12
CA GLU A 238 15.18 -9.42 11.72
C GLU A 238 16.51 -9.59 12.49
N ASP A 239 16.46 -10.01 13.75
CA ASP A 239 17.60 -10.23 14.63
C ASP A 239 18.36 -11.54 14.33
N GLU A 240 17.67 -12.57 13.85
CA GLU A 240 18.28 -13.83 13.42
C GLU A 240 19.11 -13.67 12.14
N LEU A 241 18.87 -12.62 11.33
CA LEU A 241 19.63 -12.30 10.12
C LEU A 241 21.11 -12.03 10.41
N VAL A 242 21.43 -11.56 11.62
CA VAL A 242 22.81 -11.30 12.07
C VAL A 242 23.61 -12.60 12.21
N SER A 243 22.95 -13.76 12.37
CA SER A 243 23.60 -15.06 12.57
C SER A 243 24.00 -15.78 11.27
N GLY A 244 23.42 -15.38 10.12
CA GLY A 244 23.70 -15.94 8.79
C GLY A 244 22.63 -16.89 8.26
N GLY A 245 21.40 -16.39 8.05
CA GLY A 245 20.32 -17.14 7.38
C GLY A 245 20.66 -17.59 5.94
N PRO A 246 19.71 -18.20 5.20
CA PRO A 246 19.97 -18.62 3.82
C PRO A 246 20.23 -17.39 2.94
N THR A 247 21.09 -17.53 1.93
CA THR A 247 21.41 -16.41 1.01
C THR A 247 21.54 -16.92 -0.41
N LEU A 248 20.58 -16.57 -1.25
CA LEU A 248 20.57 -16.94 -2.66
C LEU A 248 21.49 -16.01 -3.45
N THR A 249 22.45 -16.61 -4.15
CA THR A 249 23.28 -15.92 -5.15
C THR A 249 23.17 -16.60 -6.50
N SER A 250 23.47 -15.85 -7.56
CA SER A 250 23.52 -16.35 -8.93
C SER A 250 24.82 -15.93 -9.60
N SER A 251 25.36 -16.79 -10.46
CA SER A 251 26.56 -16.49 -11.25
C SER A 251 26.38 -15.30 -12.19
N ILE A 252 25.16 -15.08 -12.69
CA ILE A 252 24.80 -13.93 -13.54
C ILE A 252 23.36 -13.48 -13.24
N ILE A 253 23.10 -12.18 -13.32
CA ILE A 253 21.74 -11.63 -13.23
C ILE A 253 21.19 -11.13 -14.58
N ASN A 254 22.06 -11.07 -15.59
CA ASN A 254 21.71 -10.67 -16.95
C ASN A 254 22.36 -11.64 -17.95
N HIS A 255 21.59 -12.10 -18.92
CA HIS A 255 22.08 -12.84 -20.07
C HIS A 255 21.59 -12.21 -21.37
N ASP A 256 22.41 -12.23 -22.41
CA ASP A 256 22.09 -11.66 -23.72
C ASP A 256 22.42 -12.70 -24.78
N PHE A 257 21.37 -13.29 -25.36
CA PHE A 257 21.42 -14.26 -26.46
C PHE A 257 21.86 -13.61 -27.79
N LYS A 258 22.17 -12.31 -27.78
CA LYS A 258 22.65 -11.55 -28.93
C LYS A 258 21.64 -11.60 -30.07
N VAL A 259 22.10 -11.85 -31.29
CA VAL A 259 21.27 -11.91 -32.48
C VAL A 259 20.80 -13.34 -32.67
N MET A 260 19.49 -13.54 -32.70
CA MET A 260 18.86 -14.83 -32.94
C MET A 260 18.01 -14.78 -34.19
N LYS A 261 17.92 -15.89 -34.91
CA LYS A 261 16.97 -16.06 -36.01
C LYS A 261 15.57 -16.28 -35.48
N VAL A 262 14.56 -15.86 -36.25
CA VAL A 262 13.16 -16.20 -35.93
C VAL A 262 12.99 -17.72 -35.80
N GLY A 263 12.43 -18.17 -34.68
CA GLY A 263 12.25 -19.60 -34.38
C GLY A 263 13.47 -20.31 -33.81
N GLU A 264 14.62 -19.63 -33.67
CA GLU A 264 15.78 -20.20 -33.00
C GLU A 264 15.53 -20.43 -31.51
N VAL A 265 16.18 -21.46 -30.97
CA VAL A 265 16.07 -21.85 -29.57
C VAL A 265 17.48 -21.92 -29.00
N GLU A 266 17.75 -21.15 -27.95
CA GLU A 266 19.03 -21.18 -27.25
C GLU A 266 18.84 -21.38 -25.75
N THR A 267 19.81 -22.05 -25.14
CA THR A 267 19.83 -22.40 -23.71
C THR A 267 21.07 -21.83 -23.04
N VAL A 268 20.89 -21.32 -21.83
CA VAL A 268 21.98 -20.89 -20.94
C VAL A 268 21.87 -21.63 -19.61
N GLU A 269 23.01 -22.05 -19.07
CA GLU A 269 23.11 -22.59 -17.72
C GLU A 269 23.58 -21.52 -16.75
N ILE A 270 22.88 -21.40 -15.62
CA ILE A 270 23.14 -20.41 -14.58
C ILE A 270 23.34 -21.15 -13.28
N SER A 271 24.46 -20.89 -12.59
CA SER A 271 24.69 -21.48 -11.27
C SER A 271 23.97 -20.64 -10.21
N LEU A 272 23.18 -21.29 -9.37
CA LEU A 272 22.60 -20.73 -8.16
C LEU A 272 23.31 -21.35 -6.96
N ALA A 273 23.59 -20.57 -5.93
CA ALA A 273 24.23 -21.09 -4.72
C ALA A 273 23.63 -20.49 -3.45
N ASN A 274 23.75 -21.24 -2.36
CA ASN A 274 23.44 -20.78 -1.02
C ASN A 274 24.73 -20.38 -0.29
N LEU A 275 24.99 -19.07 -0.16
CA LEU A 275 26.14 -18.57 0.60
C LEU A 275 25.82 -18.32 2.08
N GLY A 276 24.60 -18.63 2.50
CA GLY A 276 24.14 -18.54 3.87
C GLY A 276 24.62 -19.71 4.74
N LYS A 277 24.13 -19.75 5.99
CA LYS A 277 24.42 -20.83 6.96
C LYS A 277 23.21 -21.70 7.32
N ALA A 278 22.07 -21.48 6.67
CA ALA A 278 20.88 -22.31 6.80
C ALA A 278 20.41 -22.77 5.41
N ASP A 279 19.57 -23.81 5.37
CA ASP A 279 19.06 -24.37 4.12
C ASP A 279 18.22 -23.32 3.35
N LEU A 280 18.60 -23.11 2.08
CA LEU A 280 17.89 -22.23 1.16
C LEU A 280 16.87 -23.05 0.38
N VAL A 281 15.62 -22.61 0.38
CA VAL A 281 14.53 -23.23 -0.37
C VAL A 281 14.08 -22.27 -1.48
N ILE A 282 14.19 -22.73 -2.72
CA ILE A 282 13.65 -22.07 -3.90
C ILE A 282 12.22 -22.58 -4.10
N GLU A 283 11.23 -21.79 -3.69
CA GLU A 283 9.83 -22.22 -3.72
C GLU A 283 9.21 -22.17 -5.12
N LYS A 284 9.65 -21.23 -5.96
CA LYS A 284 9.06 -21.03 -7.28
C LYS A 284 9.97 -20.26 -8.23
N LEU A 285 10.00 -20.71 -9.48
CA LEU A 285 10.46 -19.91 -10.60
C LEU A 285 9.26 -19.44 -11.43
N GLN A 286 9.25 -18.17 -11.82
CA GLN A 286 8.17 -17.58 -12.61
C GLN A 286 8.69 -16.65 -13.69
N SER A 287 8.40 -17.00 -14.95
CA SER A 287 8.71 -16.16 -16.10
C SER A 287 7.60 -15.13 -16.39
N ASN A 288 7.97 -14.00 -16.99
CA ASN A 288 7.02 -13.03 -17.55
C ASN A 288 6.48 -13.41 -18.95
N CYS A 289 6.98 -14.50 -19.54
CA CYS A 289 6.66 -14.97 -20.88
C CYS A 289 6.66 -16.51 -20.94
N ASP A 290 5.75 -17.06 -21.72
CA ASP A 290 5.73 -18.48 -22.10
C ASP A 290 6.90 -18.91 -23.01
N CYS A 291 7.57 -17.94 -23.63
CA CYS A 291 8.75 -18.14 -24.48
C CYS A 291 10.05 -18.51 -23.74
N LEU A 292 10.04 -18.47 -22.40
CA LEU A 292 11.13 -19.00 -21.58
C LEU A 292 10.67 -20.31 -20.94
N SER A 293 11.41 -21.39 -21.16
CA SER A 293 11.34 -22.61 -20.36
C SER A 293 12.56 -22.69 -19.45
N TYR A 294 12.41 -23.34 -18.31
CA TYR A 294 13.47 -23.46 -17.31
C TYR A 294 13.36 -24.77 -16.54
N ASP A 295 14.51 -25.28 -16.14
CA ASP A 295 14.66 -26.50 -15.36
C ASP A 295 15.70 -26.27 -14.26
N LEU A 296 15.36 -26.67 -13.03
CA LEU A 296 16.19 -26.48 -11.85
C LEU A 296 16.51 -27.86 -11.26
N SER A 297 17.80 -28.19 -11.12
CA SER A 297 18.20 -29.52 -10.67
C SER A 297 17.83 -29.81 -9.21
N GLU A 298 17.93 -28.81 -8.32
CA GLU A 298 17.64 -28.94 -6.90
C GLU A 298 17.02 -27.64 -6.37
N ASP A 299 15.93 -27.75 -5.61
CA ASP A 299 15.19 -26.64 -5.03
C ASP A 299 15.53 -26.37 -3.56
N ILE A 300 16.23 -27.28 -2.89
CA ILE A 300 16.75 -27.12 -1.53
C ILE A 300 18.27 -27.19 -1.56
N LEU A 301 18.94 -26.09 -1.19
CA LEU A 301 20.40 -25.99 -1.17
C LEU A 301 20.90 -25.86 0.27
N LYS A 302 21.71 -26.82 0.71
CA LYS A 302 22.44 -26.72 1.97
C LYS A 302 23.42 -25.55 1.97
N PRO A 303 23.94 -25.11 3.13
CA PRO A 303 24.98 -24.10 3.20
C PRO A 303 26.15 -24.43 2.26
N GLN A 304 26.58 -23.45 1.47
CA GLN A 304 27.64 -23.53 0.47
C GLN A 304 27.36 -24.48 -0.71
N GLN A 305 26.16 -25.06 -0.81
CA GLN A 305 25.77 -25.87 -1.94
C GLN A 305 25.38 -24.99 -3.14
N SER A 306 25.58 -25.52 -4.34
CA SER A 306 25.14 -24.91 -5.59
C SER A 306 24.33 -25.90 -6.43
N THR A 307 23.51 -25.35 -7.32
CA THR A 307 22.69 -26.06 -8.30
C THR A 307 22.75 -25.34 -9.65
N VAL A 308 22.32 -26.02 -10.71
CA VAL A 308 22.26 -25.45 -12.06
C VAL A 308 20.80 -25.18 -12.42
N LEU A 309 20.56 -23.96 -12.88
CA LEU A 309 19.32 -23.52 -13.51
C LEU A 309 19.56 -23.43 -15.01
N GLN A 310 18.93 -24.31 -15.78
CA GLN A 310 18.91 -24.22 -17.24
C GLN A 310 17.75 -23.33 -17.67
N VAL A 311 18.01 -22.33 -18.51
CA VAL A 311 16.98 -21.44 -19.07
C VAL A 311 17.08 -21.46 -20.58
N THR A 312 15.97 -21.78 -21.24
CA THR A 312 15.87 -21.86 -22.70
C THR A 312 14.93 -20.77 -23.21
N PHE A 313 15.40 -19.98 -24.17
CA PHE A 313 14.59 -18.99 -24.86
C PHE A 313 14.21 -19.48 -26.26
N ASN A 314 12.91 -19.49 -26.54
CA ASN A 314 12.35 -19.85 -27.83
C ASN A 314 11.89 -18.58 -28.58
N ALA A 315 12.59 -18.25 -29.66
CA ALA A 315 12.32 -17.07 -30.49
C ALA A 315 11.19 -17.27 -31.52
N THR A 316 10.42 -18.36 -31.44
CA THR A 316 9.26 -18.60 -32.32
C THR A 316 8.21 -17.50 -32.17
N GLY A 317 7.86 -16.87 -33.30
CA GLY A 317 6.89 -15.78 -33.33
C GLY A 317 7.37 -14.47 -32.68
N ARG A 318 8.68 -14.32 -32.42
CA ARG A 318 9.29 -13.12 -31.84
C ARG A 318 10.07 -12.36 -32.92
N ILE A 319 10.08 -11.03 -32.86
CA ILE A 319 10.77 -10.15 -33.80
C ILE A 319 11.22 -8.89 -33.06
N GLY A 320 12.45 -8.43 -33.34
CA GLY A 320 13.01 -7.21 -32.78
C GLY A 320 13.72 -7.42 -31.45
N LEU A 321 13.79 -6.35 -30.65
CA LEU A 321 14.45 -6.38 -29.34
C LEU A 321 13.52 -7.00 -28.29
N GLU A 322 13.96 -8.11 -27.71
CA GLU A 322 13.25 -8.84 -26.68
C GLU A 322 13.93 -8.63 -25.32
N ARG A 323 13.11 -8.41 -24.28
CA ARG A 323 13.56 -8.38 -22.88
C ARG A 323 12.61 -9.23 -22.03
N LYS A 324 13.13 -10.30 -21.45
CA LYS A 324 12.39 -11.26 -20.62
C LYS A 324 12.97 -11.34 -19.23
N THR A 325 12.18 -11.81 -18.29
CA THR A 325 12.58 -11.92 -16.89
C THR A 325 12.11 -13.24 -16.28
N LEU A 326 12.97 -13.86 -15.49
CA LEU A 326 12.66 -15.02 -14.65
C LEU A 326 12.83 -14.61 -13.18
N ALA A 327 11.75 -14.59 -12.42
CA ALA A 327 11.78 -14.33 -10.99
C ALA A 327 11.93 -15.66 -10.23
N ILE A 328 12.82 -15.69 -9.25
CA ILE A 328 13.11 -16.81 -8.36
C ILE A 328 12.68 -16.40 -6.96
N PHE A 329 11.66 -17.07 -6.42
CA PHE A 329 11.13 -16.84 -5.08
C PHE A 329 11.76 -17.83 -4.11
N SER A 330 12.40 -17.34 -3.05
CA SER A 330 13.08 -18.17 -2.06
C SER A 330 12.83 -17.70 -0.63
N ASN A 331 13.19 -18.53 0.35
CA ASN A 331 13.20 -18.16 1.76
C ASN A 331 14.42 -17.29 2.16
N ASP A 332 15.16 -16.72 1.20
CA ASP A 332 16.19 -15.70 1.48
C ASP A 332 15.49 -14.47 2.10
N PRO A 333 15.75 -14.17 3.38
CA PRO A 333 15.02 -13.11 4.07
C PRO A 333 15.41 -11.70 3.62
N ALA A 334 16.64 -11.52 3.10
CA ALA A 334 17.10 -10.23 2.60
C ALA A 334 16.62 -9.98 1.17
N ASN A 335 16.60 -11.03 0.35
CA ASN A 335 16.18 -10.96 -1.05
C ASN A 335 15.24 -12.12 -1.41
N PRO A 336 13.98 -12.10 -0.93
CA PRO A 336 13.01 -13.19 -1.16
C PRO A 336 12.60 -13.33 -2.63
N THR A 337 13.06 -12.42 -3.51
CA THR A 337 12.90 -12.51 -4.95
C THR A 337 14.18 -12.06 -5.65
N LEU A 338 14.82 -13.00 -6.35
CA LEU A 338 15.91 -12.72 -7.28
C LEU A 338 15.37 -12.69 -8.71
N VAL A 339 15.72 -11.67 -9.52
CA VAL A 339 15.24 -11.54 -10.90
C VAL A 339 16.40 -11.65 -11.89
N LEU A 340 16.32 -12.65 -12.77
CA LEU A 340 17.22 -12.81 -13.91
C LEU A 340 16.61 -12.14 -15.14
N THR A 341 17.41 -11.36 -15.89
CA THR A 341 16.96 -10.70 -17.12
C THR A 341 17.64 -11.31 -18.34
N PHE A 342 16.84 -11.60 -19.37
CA PHE A 342 17.30 -12.15 -20.66
C PHE A 342 17.01 -11.15 -21.77
N LYS A 343 17.97 -10.94 -22.67
CA LYS A 343 17.84 -10.08 -23.85
C LYS A 343 18.16 -10.85 -25.12
N ALA A 344 17.52 -10.45 -26.21
CA ALA A 344 17.84 -10.93 -27.55
C ALA A 344 17.43 -9.89 -28.60
N HIS A 345 18.04 -9.95 -29.79
CA HIS A 345 17.60 -9.27 -30.99
C HIS A 345 17.22 -10.32 -32.04
N VAL A 346 15.92 -10.55 -32.20
CA VAL A 346 15.39 -11.57 -33.11
C VAL A 346 15.16 -10.97 -34.49
N LYS A 347 15.77 -11.52 -35.54
CA LYS A 347 15.60 -11.04 -36.92
C LYS A 347 15.80 -12.09 -37.99
#